data_AF-A0A1N6E8Y6-F1
#
_entry.id   AF-A0A1N6E8Y6-F1
#
_cell.length_a   1.000
_cell.length_b   1.000
_cell.length_c   1.000
_cell.angle_alpha   90.00
_cell.angle_beta   90.00
_cell.angle_gamma   90.00
#
_symmetry.space_group_name_H-M   'P 1'
#
loop_
_entity.id
_entity.type
_entity.pdbx_description
1 polymer ?
#
loop_
_entity_poly.entity_id
_entity_poly.type
_entity_poly.pdbx_seq_one_letter_code
_entity_poly.pdbx_strand_id
1 'polypeptide(L)'
;MSTATSARAEASVWQRIGWFLKRALLMELSIYASIGRFVARRPAIGPGARGFGFHRPVMTILMIFIVLSAVEIPIFDLIVHRWPAVRITLLVLGIWGLTWMFGLLCSYLMRPHTVGPDGIRVRAGLETDIALSWDDIASVARGLRVDESKSPKIVETDASRTLMLRVNNETDLEIELERPTIVRLPGHGAAGGEQAVTAVRIWVDDPVAFMDEVRKYI
;
A
#
# COMPACT_ATOMS: atom_id res chain seq x y z
N MET A 1 13.11 44.72 -16.26
CA MET A 1 13.44 43.53 -15.45
C MET A 1 12.48 42.41 -15.83
N SER A 2 12.90 41.53 -16.74
CA SER A 2 12.08 40.41 -17.21
C SER A 2 12.44 39.17 -16.40
N THR A 3 11.46 38.61 -15.70
CA THR A 3 11.60 37.40 -14.89
C THR A 3 11.72 36.19 -15.80
N ALA A 4 12.89 35.55 -15.79
CA ALA A 4 13.10 34.26 -16.42
C ALA A 4 12.26 33.20 -15.70
N THR A 5 11.16 32.79 -16.33
CA THR A 5 10.44 31.56 -16.00
C THR A 5 11.40 30.39 -16.20
N SER A 6 11.88 29.80 -15.10
CA SER A 6 12.67 28.58 -15.10
C SER A 6 11.88 27.45 -15.76
N ALA A 7 12.28 27.08 -16.98
CA ALA A 7 11.75 25.94 -17.69
C ALA A 7 12.12 24.67 -16.91
N ARG A 8 11.11 24.00 -16.34
CA ARG A 8 11.21 22.69 -15.70
C ARG A 8 11.76 21.69 -16.71
N ALA A 9 12.93 21.11 -16.44
CA ALA A 9 13.54 20.10 -17.29
C ALA A 9 12.57 18.91 -17.50
N GLU A 10 12.20 18.64 -18.74
CA GLU A 10 11.40 17.49 -19.12
C GLU A 10 12.20 16.21 -18.84
N ALA A 11 11.86 15.50 -17.76
CA ALA A 11 12.47 14.22 -17.44
C ALA A 11 12.37 13.27 -18.66
N SER A 12 13.53 12.86 -19.18
CA SER A 12 13.69 12.03 -20.38
C SER A 12 12.79 10.80 -20.31
N VAL A 13 12.10 10.49 -21.42
CA VAL A 13 11.24 9.31 -21.57
C VAL A 13 11.95 8.03 -21.10
N TRP A 14 13.27 7.94 -21.31
CA TRP A 14 14.11 6.83 -20.86
C TRP A 14 14.27 6.74 -19.34
N GLN A 15 14.34 7.87 -18.64
CA GLN A 15 14.35 7.90 -17.17
C GLN A 15 12.98 7.46 -16.63
N ARG A 16 11.90 7.83 -17.30
CA ARG A 16 10.54 7.38 -16.95
C ARG A 16 10.40 5.86 -17.15
N ILE A 17 10.79 5.35 -18.31
CA ILE A 17 10.75 3.91 -18.64
C ILE A 17 11.63 3.10 -17.66
N GLY A 18 12.87 3.52 -17.43
CA GLY A 18 13.78 2.85 -16.48
C GLY A 18 13.24 2.84 -15.05
N TRP A 19 12.57 3.92 -14.63
CA TRP A 19 11.89 3.97 -13.34
C TRP A 19 10.68 3.05 -13.28
N PHE A 20 9.83 3.01 -14.32
CA PHE A 20 8.70 2.09 -14.39
C PHE A 20 9.16 0.62 -14.33
N LEU A 21 10.22 0.28 -15.06
CA LEU A 21 10.85 -1.05 -15.02
C LEU A 21 11.39 -1.38 -13.62
N LYS A 22 12.15 -0.47 -13.01
CA LYS A 22 12.65 -0.65 -11.64
C LYS A 22 11.51 -0.85 -10.65
N ARG A 23 10.42 -0.09 -10.81
CA ARG A 23 9.25 -0.18 -9.93
C ARG A 23 8.49 -1.48 -10.14
N ALA A 24 8.28 -1.90 -11.38
CA ALA A 24 7.70 -3.20 -11.68
C ALA A 24 8.53 -4.34 -11.05
N LEU A 25 9.85 -4.27 -11.16
CA LEU A 25 10.76 -5.26 -10.59
C LEU A 25 10.77 -5.25 -9.06
N LEU A 26 10.73 -4.07 -8.42
CA LEU A 26 10.59 -3.94 -6.97
C LEU A 26 9.24 -4.46 -6.47
N MET A 27 8.15 -4.18 -7.20
CA MET A 27 6.84 -4.73 -6.90
C MET A 27 6.85 -6.25 -7.00
N GLU A 28 7.41 -6.80 -8.07
CA GLU A 28 7.52 -8.23 -8.27
C GLU A 28 8.38 -8.91 -7.19
N LEU A 29 9.53 -8.34 -6.82
CA LEU A 29 10.32 -8.80 -5.68
C LEU A 29 9.54 -8.75 -4.35
N SER A 30 8.79 -7.68 -4.12
CA SER A 30 7.99 -7.52 -2.91
C SER A 30 6.83 -8.54 -2.83
N ILE A 31 6.28 -8.93 -3.97
CA ILE A 31 5.27 -9.99 -4.12
C ILE A 31 5.90 -11.33 -3.74
N TYR A 32 7.03 -11.71 -4.36
CA TYR A 32 7.71 -12.97 -4.02
C TYR A 32 8.19 -13.00 -2.57
N ALA A 33 8.69 -11.89 -2.03
CA ALA A 33 9.05 -11.78 -0.62
C ALA A 33 7.83 -11.95 0.30
N SER A 34 6.67 -11.42 -0.09
CA SER A 34 5.42 -11.57 0.66
C SER A 34 4.89 -13.00 0.62
N ILE A 35 5.01 -13.68 -0.52
CA ILE A 35 4.73 -15.12 -0.63
C ILE A 35 5.69 -15.91 0.27
N GLY A 36 6.99 -15.60 0.24
CA GLY A 36 7.98 -16.24 1.11
C GLY A 36 7.65 -16.07 2.61
N ARG A 37 7.21 -14.87 3.03
CA ARG A 37 6.74 -14.62 4.41
C ARG A 37 5.47 -15.40 4.75
N PHE A 38 4.53 -15.50 3.80
CA PHE A 38 3.31 -16.28 3.97
C PHE A 38 3.62 -17.77 4.18
N VAL A 39 4.49 -18.33 3.33
CA VAL A 39 4.95 -19.72 3.45
C VAL A 39 5.71 -19.95 4.75
N ALA A 40 6.60 -19.03 5.13
CA ALA A 40 7.32 -19.08 6.39
C ALA A 40 6.42 -18.80 7.62
N ARG A 41 5.17 -18.36 7.41
CA ARG A 41 4.22 -17.90 8.44
C ARG A 41 4.84 -16.88 9.40
N ARG A 42 5.66 -15.96 8.85
CA ARG A 42 6.32 -14.87 9.60
C ARG A 42 5.86 -13.52 9.08
N PRO A 43 4.75 -12.98 9.61
CA PRO A 43 4.34 -11.60 9.36
C PRO A 43 5.46 -10.63 9.74
N ALA A 44 5.54 -9.49 9.06
CA ALA A 44 6.56 -8.46 9.28
C ALA A 44 6.30 -7.64 10.56
N ILE A 45 6.18 -8.31 11.70
CA ILE A 45 5.91 -7.70 13.00
C ILE A 45 7.23 -7.63 13.78
N GLY A 46 7.55 -6.45 14.33
CA GLY A 46 8.73 -6.26 15.16
C GLY A 46 8.61 -6.96 16.52
N PRO A 47 9.73 -7.26 17.20
CA PRO A 47 9.69 -7.82 18.56
C PRO A 47 8.89 -6.91 19.50
N GLY A 48 7.93 -7.47 20.24
CA GLY A 48 7.09 -6.70 21.17
C GLY A 48 6.01 -5.82 20.51
N ALA A 49 5.91 -5.81 19.18
CA ALA A 49 4.86 -5.11 18.46
C ALA A 49 3.64 -6.02 18.21
N ARG A 50 2.45 -5.43 18.14
CA ARG A 50 1.21 -6.11 17.77
C ARG A 50 0.79 -5.68 16.36
N GLY A 51 0.42 -6.67 15.53
CA GLY A 51 -0.01 -6.45 14.16
C GLY A 51 -1.52 -6.27 14.04
N PHE A 52 -1.94 -5.27 13.26
CA PHE A 52 -3.33 -4.97 12.92
C PHE A 52 -3.55 -5.02 11.40
N GLY A 53 -4.49 -5.86 10.98
CA GLY A 53 -4.89 -5.99 9.59
C GLY A 53 -5.60 -4.74 9.08
N PHE A 54 -5.57 -4.55 7.76
CA PHE A 54 -6.34 -3.52 7.05
C PHE A 54 -6.94 -4.09 5.74
N HIS A 55 -7.04 -5.42 5.68
CA HIS A 55 -7.24 -6.15 4.44
C HIS A 55 -8.68 -6.61 4.24
N ARG A 56 -9.53 -6.57 5.27
CA ARG A 56 -10.90 -7.11 5.19
C ARG A 56 -11.71 -6.57 3.99
N PRO A 57 -11.72 -5.26 3.68
CA PRO A 57 -12.51 -4.74 2.57
C PRO A 57 -12.04 -5.27 1.20
N VAL A 58 -10.74 -5.54 1.06
CA VAL A 58 -10.11 -5.93 -0.22
C VAL A 58 -9.94 -7.45 -0.33
N MET A 59 -9.99 -8.18 0.79
CA MET A 59 -9.77 -9.62 0.84
C MET A 59 -10.79 -10.40 0.02
N THR A 60 -12.08 -10.10 0.18
CA THR A 60 -13.16 -10.81 -0.52
C THR A 60 -13.04 -10.65 -2.02
N ILE A 61 -12.82 -9.42 -2.50
CA ILE A 61 -12.70 -9.15 -3.94
C ILE A 61 -11.47 -9.83 -4.52
N LEU A 62 -10.30 -9.74 -3.86
CA LEU A 62 -9.09 -10.41 -4.32
C LEU A 62 -9.25 -11.93 -4.36
N MET A 63 -9.88 -12.52 -3.35
CA MET A 63 -10.16 -13.96 -3.31
C MET A 63 -11.05 -14.39 -4.49
N ILE A 64 -12.12 -13.65 -4.78
CA ILE A 64 -13.00 -13.94 -5.92
C ILE A 64 -12.20 -13.91 -7.23
N PHE A 65 -11.41 -12.86 -7.46
CA PHE A 65 -10.58 -12.78 -8.67
C PHE A 65 -9.56 -13.91 -8.76
N ILE A 66 -8.88 -14.26 -7.66
CA ILE A 66 -7.90 -15.36 -7.64
C ILE A 66 -8.58 -16.69 -8.00
N VAL A 67 -9.73 -16.99 -7.39
CA VAL A 67 -10.48 -18.23 -7.67
C VAL A 67 -10.99 -18.23 -9.12
N LEU A 68 -11.55 -17.12 -9.58
CA LEU A 68 -12.04 -16.99 -10.96
C LEU A 68 -10.90 -17.18 -11.96
N SER A 69 -9.77 -16.48 -11.79
CA SER A 69 -8.60 -16.63 -12.66
C SER A 69 -8.03 -18.05 -12.63
N ALA A 70 -8.03 -18.74 -11.47
CA ALA A 70 -7.59 -20.13 -11.39
C ALA A 70 -8.51 -21.08 -12.19
N VAL A 71 -9.81 -20.80 -12.26
CA VAL A 71 -10.79 -21.56 -13.06
C VAL A 71 -10.73 -21.20 -14.55
N GLU A 72 -10.44 -19.94 -14.88
CA GLU A 72 -10.34 -19.48 -16.27
C GLU A 72 -9.16 -20.11 -17.02
N ILE A 73 -8.02 -20.32 -16.35
CA ILE A 73 -6.81 -20.90 -16.96
C ILE A 73 -7.10 -22.25 -17.67
N PRO A 74 -7.69 -23.27 -17.03
CA PRO A 74 -8.00 -24.54 -17.69
C PRO A 74 -9.12 -24.42 -18.74
N ILE A 75 -10.06 -23.48 -18.58
CA ILE A 75 -11.11 -23.23 -19.58
C ILE A 75 -10.48 -22.72 -20.88
N PHE A 76 -9.61 -21.71 -20.79
CA PHE A 76 -8.89 -21.22 -21.96
C PHE A 76 -7.98 -22.28 -22.56
N ASP A 77 -7.29 -23.08 -21.73
CA ASP A 77 -6.47 -24.20 -22.20
C ASP A 77 -7.26 -25.16 -23.09
N LEU A 78 -8.49 -25.49 -22.70
CA LEU A 78 -9.39 -26.35 -23.46
C LEU A 78 -9.87 -25.69 -24.76
N ILE A 79 -10.22 -24.40 -24.73
CA ILE A 79 -10.72 -23.68 -25.90
C ILE A 79 -9.63 -23.57 -26.98
N VAL A 80 -8.42 -23.17 -26.59
CA VAL A 80 -7.31 -22.91 -27.54
C VAL A 80 -6.40 -24.11 -27.77
N HIS A 81 -6.79 -25.31 -27.33
CA HIS A 81 -6.00 -26.54 -27.45
C HIS A 81 -5.45 -26.81 -28.87
N ARG A 82 -6.15 -26.35 -29.92
CA ARG A 82 -5.75 -26.53 -31.33
C ARG A 82 -4.62 -25.61 -31.78
N TRP A 83 -4.30 -24.55 -31.03
CA TRP A 83 -3.27 -23.56 -31.37
C TRP A 83 -2.18 -23.51 -30.28
N PRO A 84 -1.11 -24.33 -30.40
CA PRO A 84 -0.10 -24.46 -29.36
C PRO A 84 0.55 -23.15 -28.91
N ALA A 85 0.85 -22.25 -29.85
CA ALA A 85 1.46 -20.96 -29.53
C ALA A 85 0.55 -20.06 -28.68
N VAL A 86 -0.74 -19.99 -29.03
CA VAL A 86 -1.75 -19.21 -28.29
C VAL A 86 -1.94 -19.82 -26.90
N ARG A 87 -2.06 -21.15 -26.84
CA ARG A 87 -2.21 -21.92 -25.60
C ARG A 87 -1.07 -21.64 -24.62
N ILE A 88 0.18 -21.81 -25.04
CA ILE A 88 1.36 -21.59 -24.19
C ILE A 88 1.39 -20.13 -23.70
N THR A 89 1.11 -19.18 -24.59
CA THR A 89 1.10 -17.75 -24.24
C THR A 89 0.05 -17.43 -23.16
N LEU A 90 -1.18 -17.92 -23.32
CA LEU A 90 -2.25 -17.71 -22.35
C LEU A 90 -1.97 -18.41 -21.02
N LEU A 91 -1.42 -19.64 -21.04
CA LEU A 91 -1.01 -20.35 -19.83
C LEU A 91 0.05 -19.57 -19.06
N VAL A 92 1.11 -19.12 -19.73
CA VAL A 92 2.19 -18.35 -19.09
C VAL A 92 1.63 -17.05 -18.49
N LEU A 93 0.84 -16.31 -19.26
CA LEU A 93 0.25 -15.05 -18.80
C LEU A 93 -0.73 -15.25 -17.63
N GLY A 94 -1.57 -16.29 -17.71
CA GLY A 94 -2.54 -16.63 -16.68
C GLY A 94 -1.88 -17.07 -15.38
N ILE A 95 -0.89 -17.97 -15.45
CA ILE A 95 -0.14 -18.42 -14.27
C ILE A 95 0.64 -17.25 -13.65
N TRP A 96 1.29 -16.42 -14.48
CA TRP A 96 2.01 -15.24 -14.00
C TRP A 96 1.06 -14.23 -13.32
N GLY A 97 -0.06 -13.91 -13.96
CA GLY A 97 -1.08 -13.02 -13.39
C GLY A 97 -1.67 -13.56 -12.09
N LEU A 98 -2.01 -14.85 -12.05
CA LEU A 98 -2.52 -15.50 -10.84
C LEU A 98 -1.50 -15.47 -9.69
N THR A 99 -0.23 -15.76 -9.99
CA THR A 99 0.87 -15.69 -9.02
C THR A 99 1.05 -14.27 -8.49
N TRP A 100 0.95 -13.28 -9.38
CA TRP A 100 1.03 -11.86 -9.03
C TRP A 100 -0.12 -11.44 -8.10
N MET A 101 -1.36 -11.82 -8.43
CA MET A 101 -2.53 -11.56 -7.58
C MET A 101 -2.43 -12.24 -6.22
N PHE A 102 -1.95 -13.48 -6.19
CA PHE A 102 -1.74 -14.22 -4.96
C PHE A 102 -0.68 -13.56 -4.06
N GLY A 103 0.44 -13.10 -4.63
CA GLY A 103 1.44 -12.39 -3.85
C GLY A 103 0.99 -10.99 -3.41
N LEU A 104 0.12 -10.32 -4.18
CA LEU A 104 -0.56 -9.12 -3.73
C LEU A 104 -1.43 -9.41 -2.49
N LEU A 105 -2.24 -10.47 -2.51
CA LEU A 105 -3.01 -10.92 -1.33
C LEU A 105 -2.09 -11.22 -0.14
N CYS A 106 -0.98 -11.94 -0.37
CA CYS A 106 0.02 -12.22 0.67
C CYS A 106 0.60 -10.94 1.27
N SER A 107 0.80 -9.89 0.48
CA SER A 107 1.33 -8.61 0.97
C SER A 107 0.37 -7.92 1.95
N TYR A 108 -0.94 -7.97 1.67
CA TYR A 108 -1.97 -7.45 2.56
C TYR A 108 -2.03 -8.23 3.88
N LEU A 109 -1.82 -9.55 3.83
CA LEU A 109 -1.87 -10.43 5.00
C LEU A 109 -0.59 -10.36 5.86
N MET A 110 0.58 -10.28 5.22
CA MET A 110 1.88 -10.44 5.88
C MET A 110 2.52 -9.11 6.31
N ARG A 111 1.95 -7.97 5.93
CA ARG A 111 2.46 -6.63 6.29
C ARG A 111 1.40 -5.80 7.01
N PRO A 112 0.89 -6.24 8.17
CA PRO A 112 -0.07 -5.45 8.93
C PRO A 112 0.56 -4.12 9.39
N HIS A 113 -0.31 -3.18 9.79
CA HIS A 113 0.08 -2.06 10.62
C HIS A 113 0.62 -2.60 11.94
N THR A 114 1.64 -1.98 12.53
CA THR A 114 2.17 -2.46 13.81
C THR A 114 2.23 -1.34 14.82
N VAL A 115 1.78 -1.62 16.04
CA VAL A 115 1.96 -0.75 17.21
C VAL A 115 2.91 -1.45 18.15
N GLY A 116 3.96 -0.78 18.60
CA GLY A 116 4.96 -1.36 19.49
C GLY A 116 5.70 -0.31 20.30
N PRO A 117 6.75 -0.71 21.02
CA PRO A 117 7.51 0.19 21.89
C PRO A 117 8.16 1.36 21.13
N ASP A 118 8.57 1.13 19.88
CA ASP A 118 9.23 2.14 19.04
C ASP A 118 8.24 3.13 18.38
N GLY A 119 6.93 2.88 18.46
CA GLY A 119 5.91 3.72 17.82
C GLY A 119 4.91 2.96 16.95
N ILE A 120 4.33 3.68 15.99
CA ILE A 120 3.36 3.17 15.04
C ILE A 120 4.01 3.03 13.66
N ARG A 121 3.95 1.82 13.11
CA ARG A 121 4.36 1.55 11.73
C ARG A 121 3.13 1.38 10.86
N VAL A 122 2.90 2.37 10.02
CA VAL A 122 1.81 2.42 9.08
C VAL A 122 2.24 1.80 7.76
N ARG A 123 1.45 0.84 7.26
CA ARG A 123 1.76 0.14 6.01
C ARG A 123 0.55 0.09 5.11
N ALA A 124 0.75 0.40 3.84
CA ALA A 124 -0.31 0.34 2.84
C ALA A 124 0.20 -0.33 1.55
N GLY A 125 -0.38 -1.48 1.23
CA GLY A 125 -0.04 -2.27 0.04
C GLY A 125 1.40 -2.76 0.02
N LEU A 126 2.00 -2.77 -1.18
CA LEU A 126 3.33 -3.34 -1.43
C LEU A 126 4.48 -2.38 -1.14
N GLU A 127 4.28 -1.06 -1.23
CA GLU A 127 5.40 -0.10 -1.26
C GLU A 127 5.41 0.89 -0.08
N THR A 128 4.25 1.18 0.54
CA THR A 128 4.18 2.20 1.59
C THR A 128 4.55 1.58 2.94
N ASP A 129 5.56 2.16 3.58
CA ASP A 129 6.01 1.82 4.94
C ASP A 129 6.45 3.13 5.62
N ILE A 130 5.67 3.56 6.60
CA ILE A 130 5.89 4.81 7.35
C ILE A 130 6.07 4.42 8.81
N ALA A 131 7.21 4.80 9.38
CA ALA A 131 7.46 4.65 10.81
C ALA A 131 7.25 6.01 11.47
N LEU A 132 6.38 6.05 12.48
CA LEU A 132 6.11 7.21 13.31
C LEU A 132 6.55 6.87 14.73
N SER A 133 7.48 7.66 15.28
CA SER A 133 7.87 7.52 16.69
C SER A 133 6.77 8.06 17.59
N TRP A 134 6.75 7.67 18.86
CA TRP A 134 5.86 8.28 19.85
C TRP A 134 6.09 9.79 20.00
N ASP A 135 7.34 10.25 19.87
CA ASP A 135 7.69 11.68 19.89
C ASP A 135 7.13 12.48 18.70
N ASP A 136 6.76 11.79 17.61
CA ASP A 136 6.16 12.43 16.44
C ASP A 136 4.63 12.54 16.57
N ILE A 137 4.01 11.81 17.50
CA ILE A 137 2.55 11.62 17.56
C ILE A 137 1.96 12.55 18.63
N ALA A 138 1.16 13.53 18.18
CA ALA A 138 0.41 14.40 19.08
C ALA A 138 -0.84 13.72 19.65
N SER A 139 -1.60 13.04 18.79
CA SER A 139 -2.82 12.36 19.19
C SER A 139 -3.20 11.25 18.21
N VAL A 140 -3.92 10.25 18.70
CA VAL A 140 -4.58 9.24 17.86
C VAL A 140 -6.06 9.24 18.19
N ALA A 141 -6.90 9.48 17.19
CA ALA A 141 -8.34 9.57 17.34
C ALA A 141 -9.06 8.67 16.34
N ARG A 142 -10.26 8.23 16.72
CA ARG A 142 -11.19 7.59 15.80
C ARG A 142 -11.91 8.66 14.98
N GLY A 143 -11.88 8.49 13.67
CA GLY A 143 -12.49 9.42 12.71
C GLY A 143 -12.91 8.66 11.46
N LEU A 144 -14.09 8.04 11.49
CA LEU A 144 -14.64 7.39 10.31
C LEU A 144 -14.97 8.46 9.27
N ARG A 145 -14.31 8.35 8.12
CA ARG A 145 -14.55 9.24 6.98
C ARG A 145 -14.62 8.44 5.70
N VAL A 146 -15.70 8.67 4.98
CA VAL A 146 -15.90 8.18 3.61
C VAL A 146 -15.58 9.36 2.71
N ASP A 147 -14.51 9.25 1.93
CA ASP A 147 -14.15 10.29 0.97
C ASP A 147 -14.74 9.99 -0.41
N GLU A 148 -14.90 11.02 -1.23
CA GLU A 148 -15.35 10.86 -2.61
C GLU A 148 -14.35 10.03 -3.44
N SER A 149 -14.90 9.34 -4.44
CA SER A 149 -14.10 8.61 -5.41
C SER A 149 -13.14 9.57 -6.11
N LYS A 150 -11.82 9.28 -6.07
CA LYS A 150 -10.70 10.06 -6.64
C LYS A 150 -10.19 11.26 -5.81
N SER A 151 -10.54 11.41 -4.53
CA SER A 151 -9.87 12.44 -3.71
C SER A 151 -8.34 12.23 -3.69
N PRO A 152 -7.52 13.30 -3.66
CA PRO A 152 -6.07 13.19 -3.68
C PRO A 152 -5.54 12.42 -2.45
N LYS A 153 -4.40 11.73 -2.59
CA LYS A 153 -3.77 10.99 -1.47
C LYS A 153 -3.31 11.91 -0.34
N ILE A 154 -3.00 13.15 -0.67
CA ILE A 154 -2.66 14.21 0.27
C ILE A 154 -3.72 15.28 0.10
N VAL A 155 -4.42 15.60 1.19
CA VAL A 155 -5.35 16.72 1.24
C VAL A 155 -4.65 17.82 2.02
N GLU A 156 -4.45 18.95 1.35
CA GLU A 156 -3.88 20.15 1.94
C GLU A 156 -5.04 21.10 2.27
N THR A 157 -5.16 21.44 3.54
CA THR A 157 -6.05 22.48 4.06
C THR A 157 -5.17 23.60 4.60
N ASP A 158 -5.66 24.83 4.69
CA ASP A 158 -4.88 26.03 5.05
C ASP A 158 -4.00 25.91 6.31
N ALA A 159 -4.27 24.94 7.20
CA ALA A 159 -3.50 24.68 8.42
C ALA A 159 -2.94 23.24 8.54
N SER A 160 -3.23 22.32 7.61
CA SER A 160 -2.86 20.90 7.77
C SER A 160 -2.66 20.17 6.45
N ARG A 161 -1.64 19.32 6.40
CA ARG A 161 -1.32 18.46 5.25
C ARG A 161 -1.50 16.99 5.64
N THR A 162 -2.67 16.45 5.31
CA THR A 162 -3.09 15.12 5.79
C THR A 162 -2.87 14.06 4.72
N LEU A 163 -2.11 13.01 5.05
CA LEU A 163 -1.95 11.83 4.22
C LEU A 163 -3.10 10.86 4.46
N MET A 164 -3.83 10.51 3.40
CA MET A 164 -4.97 9.60 3.45
C MET A 164 -4.60 8.24 2.86
N LEU A 165 -4.36 7.26 3.73
CA LEU A 165 -4.14 5.86 3.37
C LEU A 165 -5.47 5.11 3.40
N ARG A 166 -6.27 5.39 2.38
CA ARG A 166 -7.62 4.86 2.22
C ARG A 166 -7.62 3.40 1.78
N VAL A 167 -8.56 2.64 2.30
CA VAL A 167 -8.97 1.34 1.77
C VAL A 167 -10.42 1.48 1.32
N ASN A 168 -10.71 1.20 0.05
CA ASN A 168 -12.04 1.39 -0.54
C ASN A 168 -12.63 2.81 -0.37
N ASN A 169 -11.80 3.86 -0.43
CA ASN A 169 -12.16 5.26 -0.15
C ASN A 169 -12.54 5.60 1.30
N GLU A 170 -12.24 4.70 2.25
CA GLU A 170 -12.55 4.89 3.67
C GLU A 170 -11.28 4.92 4.53
N THR A 171 -11.32 5.70 5.61
CA THR A 171 -10.38 5.66 6.75
C THR A 171 -11.16 5.73 8.05
N ASP A 172 -10.65 5.12 9.12
CA ASP A 172 -11.32 5.02 10.41
C ASP A 172 -10.53 5.61 11.58
N LEU A 173 -9.22 5.83 11.39
CA LEU A 173 -8.32 6.40 12.37
C LEU A 173 -7.57 7.60 11.80
N GLU A 174 -7.35 8.58 12.66
CA GLU A 174 -6.55 9.77 12.41
C GLU A 174 -5.43 9.85 13.43
N ILE A 175 -4.20 9.95 12.93
CA ILE A 175 -2.98 10.15 13.71
C ILE A 175 -2.52 11.58 13.44
N GLU A 176 -2.62 12.43 14.43
CA GLU A 176 -2.11 13.80 14.38
C GLU A 176 -0.65 13.80 14.82
N LEU A 177 0.19 14.53 14.09
CA LEU A 177 1.63 14.60 14.35
C LEU A 177 1.97 15.90 15.07
N GLU A 178 2.87 15.84 16.06
CA GLU A 178 3.32 17.04 16.80
C GLU A 178 4.01 18.05 15.88
N ARG A 179 4.70 17.56 14.85
CA ARG A 179 5.49 18.35 13.91
C ARG A 179 5.29 17.80 12.50
N PRO A 180 5.51 18.61 11.45
CA PRO A 180 5.52 18.11 10.08
C PRO A 180 6.59 17.02 9.90
N THR A 181 6.19 15.76 9.78
CA THR A 181 7.11 14.62 9.61
C THR A 181 7.29 14.31 8.13
N ILE A 182 8.52 14.06 7.71
CA ILE A 182 8.83 13.67 6.34
C ILE A 182 8.52 12.19 6.15
N VAL A 183 7.50 11.90 5.35
CA VAL A 183 7.13 10.54 4.95
C VAL A 183 7.54 10.28 3.51
N ARG A 184 8.03 9.08 3.23
CA ARG A 184 8.43 8.68 1.88
C ARG A 184 7.33 7.89 1.22
N LEU A 185 6.70 8.48 0.21
CA LEU A 185 5.63 7.86 -0.55
C LEU A 185 6.14 7.29 -1.89
N PRO A 186 5.56 6.18 -2.37
CA PRO A 186 5.93 5.61 -3.66
C PRO A 186 5.47 6.49 -4.82
N GLY A 187 6.41 6.94 -5.67
CA GLY A 187 6.11 7.81 -6.80
C GLY A 187 7.07 8.99 -6.91
N HIS A 188 6.83 9.86 -7.89
CA HIS A 188 7.44 11.18 -8.04
C HIS A 188 6.34 12.22 -8.31
N GLY A 189 6.59 13.47 -7.96
CA GLY A 189 5.64 14.58 -8.17
C GLY A 189 4.82 14.92 -6.91
N ALA A 190 3.71 15.62 -7.08
CA ALA A 190 2.94 16.22 -5.97
C ALA A 190 2.41 15.23 -4.91
N ALA A 191 2.37 13.93 -5.22
CA ALA A 191 1.87 12.87 -4.34
C ALA A 191 2.86 11.71 -4.12
N GLY A 192 4.15 11.90 -4.44
CA GLY A 192 5.19 10.88 -4.30
C GLY A 192 6.55 11.48 -3.87
N GLY A 193 7.47 10.65 -3.41
CA GLY A 193 8.74 11.10 -2.85
C GLY A 193 8.63 11.49 -1.37
N GLU A 194 9.54 12.35 -0.91
CA GLU A 194 9.53 12.88 0.46
C GLU A 194 8.45 13.95 0.58
N GLN A 195 7.54 13.76 1.52
CA GLN A 195 6.40 14.64 1.75
C GLN A 195 6.32 14.97 3.23
N ALA A 196 6.34 16.25 3.57
CA ALA A 196 6.00 16.70 4.92
C ALA A 196 4.50 16.56 5.13
N VAL A 197 4.08 15.86 6.18
CA VAL A 197 2.67 15.66 6.55
C VAL A 197 2.49 15.99 8.02
N THR A 198 1.32 16.51 8.38
CA THR A 198 0.97 16.88 9.76
C THR A 198 -0.05 15.92 10.37
N ALA A 199 -0.71 15.12 9.54
CA ALA A 199 -1.62 14.08 9.99
C ALA A 199 -1.61 12.90 9.02
N VAL A 200 -1.88 11.70 9.53
CA VAL A 200 -1.99 10.46 8.77
C VAL A 200 -3.30 9.79 9.11
N ARG A 201 -4.15 9.58 8.11
CA ARG A 201 -5.40 8.82 8.23
C ARG A 201 -5.22 7.44 7.65
N ILE A 202 -5.67 6.43 8.40
CA ILE A 202 -5.49 5.02 8.06
C ILE A 202 -6.81 4.27 8.19
N TRP A 203 -6.87 3.10 7.58
CA TRP A 203 -7.90 2.10 7.81
C TRP A 203 -7.33 0.94 8.63
N VAL A 204 -8.04 0.50 9.67
CA VAL A 204 -7.68 -0.68 10.46
C VAL A 204 -8.89 -1.60 10.63
N ASP A 205 -8.71 -2.91 10.49
CA ASP A 205 -9.81 -3.87 10.57
C ASP A 205 -10.42 -3.97 11.99
N ASP A 206 -9.63 -3.66 13.02
CA ASP A 206 -10.05 -3.55 14.42
C ASP A 206 -9.52 -2.26 15.06
N PRO A 207 -10.25 -1.14 14.89
CA PRO A 207 -9.82 0.15 15.43
C PRO A 207 -9.97 0.22 16.95
N VAL A 208 -10.64 -0.73 17.62
CA VAL A 208 -10.77 -0.70 19.10
C VAL A 208 -9.48 -1.24 19.69
N ALA A 209 -9.11 -2.46 19.28
CA ALA A 209 -7.90 -3.10 19.76
C ALA A 209 -6.64 -2.31 19.38
N PHE A 210 -6.64 -1.62 18.24
CA PHE A 210 -5.57 -0.70 17.85
C PHE A 210 -5.41 0.43 18.87
N MET A 211 -6.51 1.11 19.20
CA MET A 211 -6.52 2.21 20.17
C MET A 211 -6.13 1.74 21.58
N ASP A 212 -6.57 0.56 21.99
CA ASP A 212 -6.22 0.00 23.29
C ASP A 212 -4.72 -0.34 23.40
N GLU A 213 -4.06 -0.72 22.30
CA GLU A 213 -2.61 -0.86 22.30
C GLU A 213 -1.90 0.50 22.31
N VAL A 214 -2.38 1.48 21.54
CA VAL A 214 -1.78 2.83 21.52
C VAL A 214 -1.77 3.46 22.91
N ARG A 215 -2.88 3.32 23.67
CA ARG A 215 -3.02 3.82 25.05
C ARG A 215 -2.03 3.23 26.05
N LYS A 216 -1.30 2.17 25.70
CA LYS A 216 -0.24 1.64 26.58
C LYS A 216 1.04 2.45 26.53
N TYR A 217 1.16 3.33 25.54
CA TYR A 217 2.38 4.08 25.25
C TYR A 217 2.20 5.61 25.30
N ILE A 218 0.96 6.11 25.19
CA ILE A 218 0.55 7.53 25.35
C ILE A 218 -0.54 7.60 26.41
#